data_AF-A0A2G2M9G5-F1
#
_entry.id   AF-A0A2G2M9G5-F1
#
_cell.length_a   1.000
_cell.length_b   1.000
_cell.length_c   1.000
_cell.angle_alpha   90.00
_cell.angle_beta   90.00
_cell.angle_gamma   90.00
#
_symmetry.space_group_name_H-M   'P 1'
#
loop_
_entity.id
_entity.type
_entity.pdbx_description
1 polymer ?
#
loop_
_entity_poly.entity_id
_entity_poly.type
_entity_poly.pdbx_seq_one_letter_code
_entity_poly.pdbx_strand_id
1 'polypeptide(L)' 'MLKKKFVASFIIGILIALTPTLIVGRLYNVAIVMGPLLVAEFLIRNISRIIGLLVIYDGFKNYYHKTS' A
#
# COMPACT_ATOMS: atom_id res chain seq x y z
N MET A 1 8.65 23.24 -1.09
CA MET A 1 9.28 21.90 -1.14
C MET A 1 8.54 20.84 -0.29
N LEU A 2 7.99 21.21 0.88
CA LEU A 2 7.29 20.30 1.80
C LEU A 2 6.01 19.67 1.23
N LYS A 3 5.16 20.48 0.57
CA LYS A 3 3.96 19.97 -0.14
C LYS A 3 4.30 18.87 -1.15
N LYS A 4 5.46 18.97 -1.84
CA LYS A 4 5.91 17.94 -2.79
C LYS A 4 6.26 16.62 -2.09
N LYS A 5 6.90 16.67 -0.92
CA LYS A 5 7.22 15.47 -0.12
C LYS A 5 5.96 14.78 0.40
N PHE A 6 5.00 15.57 0.90
CA PHE A 6 3.71 15.06 1.34
C PHE A 6 2.94 14.37 0.19
N VAL A 7 2.83 15.05 -0.96
CA VAL A 7 2.17 14.51 -2.15
C VAL A 7 2.87 13.23 -2.63
N ALA A 8 4.21 13.18 -2.59
CA ALA A 8 4.97 11.98 -2.94
C ALA A 8 4.67 10.81 -1.98
N SER A 9 4.71 11.02 -0.66
CA SER A 9 4.36 9.98 0.32
C SER A 9 2.92 9.49 0.15
N PHE A 10 1.99 10.39 -0.18
CA PHE A 10 0.60 10.03 -0.44
C PHE A 10 0.45 9.14 -1.68
N ILE A 11 1.05 9.54 -2.81
CA ILE A 11 1.04 8.77 -4.05
C ILE A 11 1.70 7.40 -3.85
N ILE A 12 2.88 7.37 -3.22
CA ILE A 12 3.63 6.13 -2.97
C ILE A 12 2.83 5.19 -2.07
N GLY A 13 2.23 5.69 -0.98
CA GLY A 13 1.43 4.87 -0.09
C GLY A 13 0.21 4.24 -0.77
N ILE A 14 -0.47 4.99 -1.63
CA ILE A 14 -1.57 4.47 -2.46
C ILE A 14 -1.08 3.38 -3.42
N LEU A 15 0.05 3.61 -4.11
CA LEU A 15 0.63 2.62 -5.03
C LEU A 15 0.99 1.32 -4.30
N ILE A 16 1.61 1.41 -3.12
CA ILE A 16 1.93 0.23 -2.29
C ILE A 16 0.67 -0.53 -1.91
N ALA A 17 -0.38 0.17 -1.44
CA ALA A 17 -1.62 -0.46 -1.02
C ALA A 17 -2.38 -1.15 -2.16
N LEU A 18 -2.31 -0.61 -3.39
CA LEU A 18 -3.01 -1.14 -4.55
C LEU A 18 -2.22 -2.18 -5.34
N THR A 19 -0.88 -2.22 -5.21
CA THR A 19 0.01 -3.13 -5.93
C THR A 19 -0.46 -4.59 -5.89
N PRO A 20 -0.75 -5.22 -4.73
CA PRO A 20 -1.16 -6.62 -4.70
C PRO A 20 -2.48 -6.88 -5.43
N THR A 21 -3.40 -5.91 -5.39
CA THR A 21 -4.72 -6.02 -6.03
C THR A 21 -4.59 -5.95 -7.56
N LEU A 22 -3.69 -5.08 -8.06
CA LEU A 22 -3.44 -4.92 -9.49
C LEU A 22 -2.66 -6.10 -10.09
N ILE A 23 -1.66 -6.59 -9.35
CA ILE A 23 -0.82 -7.71 -9.80
C ILE A 23 -1.59 -9.02 -9.69
N VAL A 24 -2.09 -9.35 -8.51
CA VAL A 24 -2.66 -10.68 -8.25
C VAL A 24 -4.08 -10.80 -8.81
N GLY A 25 -4.89 -9.74 -8.69
CA GLY A 25 -6.28 -9.73 -9.19
C GLY A 25 -6.43 -9.82 -10.71
N ARG A 26 -5.35 -9.62 -11.49
CA ARG A 26 -5.34 -9.84 -12.95
C ARG A 26 -4.61 -11.11 -13.37
N LEU A 27 -3.58 -11.53 -12.63
CA LEU A 27 -2.69 -12.61 -13.08
C LEU A 27 -3.08 -13.99 -12.54
N TYR A 28 -3.81 -14.08 -11.43
CA TYR A 28 -4.16 -15.35 -10.81
C TYR A 28 -5.64 -15.69 -11.00
N ASN A 29 -5.90 -16.79 -11.72
CA ASN A 29 -7.23 -17.40 -11.75
C ASN A 29 -7.48 -18.11 -10.41
N VAL A 30 -8.19 -17.44 -9.50
CA VAL A 30 -8.59 -17.94 -8.17
C VAL A 30 -9.31 -19.30 -8.21
N ALA A 31 -9.88 -19.70 -9.36
CA ALA A 31 -10.49 -21.02 -9.52
C ALA A 31 -9.47 -22.18 -9.60
N ILE A 32 -8.20 -21.91 -9.94
CA ILE A 32 -7.15 -22.92 -10.16
C ILE A 32 -6.24 -23.05 -8.91
N VAL A 33 -6.29 -22.07 -8.02
CA VAL A 33 -5.29 -21.89 -6.98
C VAL A 33 -5.89 -22.25 -5.60
N MET A 34 -5.63 -23.47 -5.15
CA MET A 34 -6.20 -23.97 -3.88
C MET A 34 -5.35 -23.59 -2.66
N GLY A 35 -6.04 -23.14 -1.59
CA GLY A 35 -5.57 -23.12 -0.19
C GLY A 35 -4.41 -22.16 0.14
N PRO A 36 -3.14 -22.62 0.22
CA PRO A 36 -2.04 -21.81 0.76
C PRO A 36 -1.76 -20.51 0.00
N LEU A 37 -1.96 -20.48 -1.32
CA LEU A 37 -1.67 -19.28 -2.11
C LEU A 37 -2.76 -18.18 -1.92
N LEU A 38 -4.01 -18.57 -1.63
CA LEU A 38 -5.07 -17.64 -1.23
C LEU A 38 -4.75 -16.98 0.12
N VAL A 39 -4.22 -17.77 1.06
CA VAL A 39 -3.78 -17.25 2.37
C VAL A 39 -2.60 -16.29 2.18
N ALA A 40 -1.62 -16.65 1.35
CA ALA A 40 -0.49 -15.79 1.03
C ALA A 40 -0.92 -14.47 0.35
N GLU A 41 -1.84 -14.53 -0.62
CA GLU A 41 -2.40 -13.33 -1.26
C GLU A 41 -3.13 -12.45 -0.25
N PHE A 42 -3.94 -13.05 0.63
CA PHE A 42 -4.64 -12.32 1.67
C PHE A 42 -3.66 -11.63 2.63
N LEU A 43 -2.62 -12.32 3.07
CA LEU A 43 -1.58 -11.75 3.94
C LEU A 43 -0.84 -10.61 3.24
N ILE A 44 -0.35 -10.82 2.02
CA ILE A 44 0.40 -9.81 1.25
C ILE A 44 -0.47 -8.57 1.02
N ARG A 45 -1.74 -8.75 0.64
CA ARG A 45 -2.68 -7.63 0.44
C ARG A 45 -2.89 -6.82 1.71
N ASN A 46 -3.03 -7.46 2.86
CA ASN A 46 -3.20 -6.75 4.13
C ASN A 46 -1.90 -6.07 4.59
N ILE A 47 -0.76 -6.74 4.48
CA ILE A 47 0.54 -6.18 4.82
C ILE A 47 0.83 -4.95 3.95
N SER A 48 0.64 -5.04 2.62
CA SER A 48 0.84 -3.89 1.73
C SER A 48 -0.09 -2.73 2.05
N ARG A 49 -1.35 -2.99 2.45
CA ARG A 49 -2.26 -1.92 2.91
C ARG A 49 -1.73 -1.25 4.18
N ILE A 50 -1.29 -2.02 5.17
CA ILE A 50 -0.72 -1.49 6.41
C ILE A 50 0.53 -0.65 6.10
N ILE A 51 1.45 -1.15 5.27
CA ILE A 51 2.66 -0.41 4.87
C ILE A 51 2.28 0.87 4.12
N GLY A 52 1.35 0.81 3.16
CA GLY A 52 0.89 1.98 2.43
C GLY A 52 0.31 3.06 3.34
N LEU A 53 -0.48 2.66 4.34
CA LEU A 53 -1.03 3.57 5.35
C LEU A 53 0.07 4.17 6.25
N LEU A 54 1.08 3.38 6.65
CA LEU A 54 2.21 3.88 7.44
C LEU A 54 3.02 4.94 6.67
N VAL A 55 3.25 4.73 5.38
CA VAL A 55 3.94 5.70 4.51
C VAL A 55 3.13 7.00 4.40
N ILE A 56 1.81 6.91 4.27
CA ILE A 56 0.92 8.10 4.28
C ILE A 56 1.00 8.80 5.63
N TYR A 57 0.90 8.06 6.73
CA TYR A 57 0.97 8.60 8.09
C TYR A 57 2.30 9.32 8.36
N ASP A 58 3.43 8.75 7.96
CA ASP A 58 4.73 9.41 8.09
C ASP A 58 4.80 10.70 7.27
N GLY A 59 4.24 10.69 6.05
CA GLY A 59 4.08 11.89 5.23
C GLY A 59 3.27 12.99 5.92
N PHE A 60 2.14 12.62 6.53
CA PHE A 60 1.31 13.53 7.33
C PHE A 60 2.06 14.06 8.55
N LYS A 61 2.69 13.19 9.35
CA LYS A 61 3.47 13.56 10.52
C LYS A 61 4.55 14.57 10.17
N ASN A 62 5.31 14.33 9.09
CA ASN A 62 6.36 15.23 8.64
C ASN A 62 5.84 16.57 8.10
N TYR A 63 4.62 16.60 7.56
CA TYR A 63 3.97 17.84 7.14
C TYR A 63 3.55 18.71 8.34
N TYR A 64 2.92 18.10 9.34
CA TYR A 64 2.40 18.82 10.51
C TYR A 64 3.49 19.17 11.54
N HIS A 65 4.45 18.28 11.79
CA HIS A 65 5.53 18.51 12.76
C HIS A 65 6.45 19.68 12.38
N LYS A 66 6.50 20.06 11.10
CA LYS A 66 7.34 21.17 10.60
C LYS A 66 6.57 22.48 10.38
N THR A 67 5.26 22.47 10.65
CA THR A 67 4.38 23.65 10.55
C THR A 67 4.10 24.27 11.93
N SER A 68 4.39 23.54 13.01
CA SER A 68 4.49 24.06 14.39
C SER A 68 5.90 24.57 14.68
#